data_AF-A0A396GJM7-F1
#
_entry.id   AF-A0A396GJM7-F1
#
_cell.length_a   1.000
_cell.length_b   1.000
_cell.length_c   1.000
_cell.angle_alpha   90.00
_cell.angle_beta   90.00
_cell.angle_gamma   90.00
#
_symmetry.space_group_name_H-M   'P 1'
#
loop_
_entity.id
_entity.type
_entity.pdbx_description
1 polymer ?
#
loop_
_entity_poly.entity_id
_entity_poly.type
_entity_poly.pdbx_seq_one_letter_code
_entity_poly.pdbx_strand_id
1 'polypeptide(L)'
;MARSSIYIVLVVFFFATALAKLTVNQQQYLRDCAVKMGKQCGTQFFNKLFTHDKTIITRDCCYKILQVGYSCHIKMTVFILENDPGFKNADRNDYLTKSDHIFQKCDRVTEPENQKFLAKCVEKIGADCGDQVYNNLTRDGSITKQCCKKLVKTGEKCHTNMAKALIRTPAMANIDPDEFLEKNQKIFDDCERTE
;
A
#
# COMPACT_ATOMS: atom_id res chain seq x y z
N MET A 1 -45.04 -16.53 -8.44
CA MET A 1 -43.69 -17.15 -8.28
C MET A 1 -42.81 -17.06 -9.54
N ALA A 2 -43.33 -16.98 -10.77
CA ALA A 2 -42.51 -16.92 -11.99
C ALA A 2 -41.74 -15.58 -12.23
N ARG A 3 -42.25 -14.45 -11.74
CA ARG A 3 -41.63 -13.12 -11.97
C ARG A 3 -40.28 -12.95 -11.25
N SER A 4 -40.15 -13.52 -10.05
CA SER A 4 -38.95 -13.36 -9.19
C SER A 4 -37.75 -14.16 -9.72
N SER A 5 -37.98 -15.33 -10.32
CA SER A 5 -36.93 -16.12 -10.99
C SER A 5 -36.34 -15.42 -12.22
N ILE A 6 -37.15 -14.68 -12.98
CA ILE A 6 -36.68 -13.95 -14.16
C ILE A 6 -35.73 -12.81 -13.76
N TYR A 7 -36.04 -12.09 -12.67
CA TYR A 7 -35.16 -11.04 -12.15
C TYR A 7 -33.83 -11.60 -11.66
N ILE A 8 -33.82 -12.74 -10.94
CA ILE A 8 -32.59 -13.37 -10.46
C ILE A 8 -31.73 -13.84 -11.65
N VAL A 9 -32.34 -14.45 -12.67
CA VAL A 9 -31.63 -14.88 -13.88
C VAL A 9 -31.04 -13.68 -14.62
N LEU A 10 -31.80 -12.60 -14.79
CA LEU A 10 -31.33 -11.38 -15.45
C LEU A 10 -30.19 -10.72 -14.67
N VAL A 11 -30.30 -10.60 -13.34
CA VAL A 11 -29.24 -10.03 -12.48
C VAL A 11 -27.96 -10.87 -12.59
N VAL A 12 -28.05 -12.20 -12.51
CA VAL A 12 -26.89 -13.09 -12.67
C VAL A 12 -26.29 -12.97 -14.08
N PHE A 13 -27.12 -12.81 -15.12
CA PHE A 13 -26.66 -12.61 -16.51
C PHE A 13 -25.97 -11.25 -16.72
N PHE A 14 -26.46 -10.18 -16.08
CA PHE A 14 -25.83 -8.86 -16.10
C PHE A 14 -24.49 -8.84 -15.34
N PHE A 15 -24.39 -9.54 -14.21
CA PHE A 15 -23.11 -9.70 -13.50
C PHE A 15 -22.10 -10.53 -14.30
N ALA A 16 -22.55 -11.58 -15.00
CA ALA A 16 -21.69 -12.40 -15.86
C ALA A 16 -21.16 -11.63 -17.08
N THR A 17 -21.98 -10.77 -17.69
CA THR A 17 -21.60 -10.01 -18.90
C THR A 17 -20.67 -8.83 -18.64
N ALA A 18 -20.73 -8.19 -17.47
CA ALA A 18 -19.76 -7.17 -17.07
C ALA A 18 -18.34 -7.76 -16.90
N LEU A 19 -18.24 -9.00 -16.43
CA LEU A 19 -16.97 -9.71 -16.31
C LEU A 19 -16.46 -10.29 -17.65
N ALA A 20 -17.33 -10.49 -18.63
CA ALA A 20 -16.97 -11.08 -19.92
C ALA A 20 -16.17 -10.15 -20.86
N LYS A 21 -16.09 -8.84 -20.55
CA LYS A 21 -15.35 -7.86 -21.37
C LYS A 21 -13.85 -7.76 -21.05
N LEU A 22 -13.42 -8.29 -19.90
CA LEU A 22 -12.02 -8.28 -19.50
C LEU A 22 -11.35 -9.57 -19.94
N THR A 23 -10.09 -9.46 -20.37
CA THR A 23 -9.25 -10.65 -20.47
C THR A 23 -9.05 -11.25 -19.07
N VAL A 24 -8.94 -12.58 -18.99
CA VAL A 24 -8.67 -13.31 -17.73
C VAL A 24 -7.47 -12.69 -16.99
N ASN A 25 -6.45 -12.25 -17.75
CA ASN A 25 -5.25 -11.60 -17.22
C ASN A 25 -5.53 -10.24 -16.57
N GLN A 26 -6.36 -9.39 -17.17
CA GLN A 26 -6.74 -8.10 -16.59
C GLN A 26 -7.59 -8.27 -15.32
N GLN A 27 -8.51 -9.24 -15.35
CA GLN A 27 -9.35 -9.54 -14.19
C GLN A 27 -8.52 -10.06 -13.03
N GLN A 28 -7.54 -10.93 -13.31
CA GLN A 28 -6.62 -11.43 -12.28
C GLN A 28 -5.77 -10.30 -11.70
N TYR A 29 -5.20 -9.45 -12.55
CA TYR A 29 -4.42 -8.29 -12.10
C TYR A 29 -5.22 -7.36 -11.17
N LEU A 30 -6.47 -7.03 -11.53
CA LEU A 30 -7.35 -6.19 -10.70
C LEU A 30 -7.74 -6.88 -9.38
N ARG A 31 -7.91 -8.20 -9.38
CA ARG A 31 -8.12 -8.98 -8.15
C ARG A 31 -6.90 -8.91 -7.24
N ASP A 32 -5.71 -9.13 -7.77
CA ASP A 32 -4.46 -9.08 -6.99
C ASP A 32 -4.25 -7.69 -6.37
N CYS A 33 -4.57 -6.65 -7.15
CA CYS A 33 -4.64 -5.27 -6.70
C CYS A 33 -5.56 -5.07 -5.49
N ALA A 34 -6.82 -5.49 -5.61
CA ALA A 34 -7.82 -5.32 -4.57
C ALA A 34 -7.48 -6.13 -3.30
N VAL A 35 -6.95 -7.35 -3.47
CA VAL A 35 -6.51 -8.20 -2.36
C VAL A 35 -5.36 -7.56 -1.59
N LYS A 36 -4.33 -7.07 -2.29
CA LYS A 36 -3.18 -6.41 -1.65
C LYS A 36 -3.54 -5.08 -0.99
N MET A 37 -4.43 -4.31 -1.60
CA MET A 37 -4.93 -3.07 -1.00
C MET A 37 -5.76 -3.34 0.26
N GLY A 38 -6.51 -4.46 0.28
CA GLY A 38 -7.34 -4.85 1.40
C GLY A 38 -8.65 -4.07 1.48
N LYS A 39 -9.67 -4.68 2.10
CA LYS A 39 -11.04 -4.14 2.15
C LYS A 39 -11.11 -2.74 2.79
N GLN A 40 -10.45 -2.55 3.93
CA GLN A 40 -10.47 -1.29 4.66
C GLN A 40 -9.91 -0.12 3.84
N CYS A 41 -8.71 -0.29 3.28
CA CYS A 41 -8.10 0.75 2.46
C CYS A 41 -8.80 0.95 1.13
N GLY A 42 -9.31 -0.13 0.52
CA GLY A 42 -10.18 -0.06 -0.65
C GLY A 42 -11.43 0.79 -0.39
N THR A 43 -12.08 0.63 0.77
CA THR A 43 -13.23 1.45 1.16
C THR A 43 -12.84 2.91 1.40
N GLN A 44 -11.73 3.20 2.09
CA GLN A 44 -11.27 4.58 2.28
C GLN A 44 -10.96 5.26 0.95
N PHE A 45 -10.28 4.55 0.04
CA PHE A 45 -9.96 5.04 -1.29
C PHE A 45 -11.23 5.29 -2.11
N PHE A 46 -12.15 4.32 -2.15
CA PHE A 46 -13.40 4.44 -2.89
C PHE A 46 -14.23 5.63 -2.41
N ASN A 47 -14.47 5.74 -1.09
CA ASN A 47 -15.23 6.85 -0.53
C ASN A 47 -14.52 8.19 -0.79
N LYS A 48 -13.19 8.23 -0.64
CA LYS A 48 -12.44 9.46 -0.93
C LYS A 48 -12.61 9.91 -2.37
N LEU A 49 -12.57 8.98 -3.31
CA LEU A 49 -12.53 9.25 -4.74
C LEU A 49 -13.91 9.45 -5.35
N PHE A 50 -14.85 8.54 -5.05
CA PHE A 50 -16.12 8.40 -5.75
C PHE A 50 -17.34 8.95 -5.00
N THR A 51 -17.20 9.28 -3.72
CA THR A 51 -18.28 9.90 -2.96
C THR A 51 -17.94 11.35 -2.60
N HIS A 52 -18.96 12.09 -2.15
CA HIS A 52 -18.79 13.43 -1.59
C HIS A 52 -18.33 13.41 -0.11
N ASP A 53 -18.01 12.23 0.41
CA ASP A 53 -17.63 12.08 1.81
C ASP A 53 -16.26 12.71 2.09
N LYS A 54 -16.14 13.30 3.28
CA LYS A 54 -14.87 13.86 3.77
C LYS A 54 -13.93 12.78 4.32
N THR A 55 -14.02 11.55 3.83
CA THR A 55 -13.17 10.44 4.25
C THR A 55 -11.70 10.84 4.22
N ILE A 56 -10.96 10.38 5.21
CA ILE A 56 -9.51 10.57 5.32
C ILE A 56 -8.87 9.22 5.00
N ILE A 57 -7.89 9.22 4.10
CA ILE A 57 -7.04 8.06 3.88
C ILE A 57 -5.99 8.08 4.99
N THR A 58 -5.99 7.04 5.80
CA THR A 58 -5.04 6.85 6.90
C THR A 58 -3.61 6.70 6.38
N ARG A 59 -2.61 6.95 7.23
CA ARG A 59 -1.19 6.80 6.85
C ARG A 59 -0.87 5.36 6.42
N ASP A 60 -1.38 4.38 7.16
CA ASP A 60 -1.30 2.96 6.81
C ASP A 60 -1.83 2.68 5.40
N CYS A 61 -3.07 3.12 5.12
CA CYS A 61 -3.65 2.97 3.80
C CYS A 61 -2.86 3.71 2.70
N CYS A 62 -2.18 4.80 3.04
CA CYS A 62 -1.26 5.43 2.10
C CYS A 62 -0.04 4.55 1.79
N TYR A 63 0.54 3.83 2.75
CA TYR A 63 1.56 2.83 2.45
C TYR A 63 1.00 1.72 1.56
N LYS A 64 -0.21 1.20 1.85
CA LYS A 64 -0.86 0.17 1.01
C LYS A 64 -1.08 0.62 -0.43
N ILE A 65 -1.54 1.86 -0.65
CA ILE A 65 -1.70 2.45 -1.99
C ILE A 65 -0.37 2.50 -2.74
N LEU A 66 0.72 2.85 -2.07
CA LEU A 66 2.05 2.89 -2.68
C LEU A 66 2.62 1.48 -2.95
N GLN A 67 2.41 0.54 -2.03
CA GLN A 67 2.83 -0.86 -2.16
C GLN A 67 2.23 -1.54 -3.38
N VAL A 68 0.93 -1.32 -3.64
CA VAL A 68 0.28 -1.88 -4.85
C VAL A 68 0.73 -1.16 -6.14
N GLY A 69 1.26 0.05 -6.00
CA GLY A 69 1.86 0.83 -7.07
C GLY A 69 0.86 1.63 -7.92
N TYR A 70 1.38 2.64 -8.60
CA TYR A 70 0.57 3.59 -9.38
C TYR A 70 -0.29 2.92 -10.45
N SER A 71 0.24 1.90 -11.15
CA SER A 71 -0.53 1.18 -12.18
C SER A 71 -1.76 0.49 -11.60
N CYS A 72 -1.64 -0.07 -10.40
CA CYS A 72 -2.75 -0.71 -9.71
C CYS A 72 -3.81 0.32 -9.30
N HIS A 73 -3.36 1.39 -8.63
CA HIS A 73 -4.17 2.51 -8.20
C HIS A 73 -5.02 3.12 -9.33
N ILE A 74 -4.38 3.42 -10.47
CA ILE A 74 -5.09 4.06 -11.59
C ILE A 74 -5.99 3.08 -12.34
N LYS A 75 -5.59 1.81 -12.51
CA LYS A 75 -6.41 0.81 -13.21
C LYS A 75 -7.66 0.43 -12.42
N MET A 76 -7.60 0.41 -11.09
CA MET A 76 -8.80 0.24 -10.26
C MET A 76 -9.79 1.40 -10.46
N THR A 77 -9.29 2.64 -10.51
CA THR A 77 -10.11 3.83 -10.80
C THR A 77 -10.81 3.69 -12.15
N VAL A 78 -10.03 3.40 -13.20
CA VAL A 78 -10.52 3.25 -14.57
C VAL A 78 -11.55 2.13 -14.67
N PHE A 79 -11.28 0.99 -14.03
CA PHE A 79 -12.21 -0.15 -14.03
C PHE A 79 -13.58 0.23 -13.47
N ILE A 80 -13.64 0.96 -12.35
CA ILE A 80 -14.91 1.42 -11.77
C ILE A 80 -15.63 2.36 -12.73
N LEU A 81 -14.93 3.37 -13.27
CA LEU A 81 -15.52 4.34 -14.21
C LEU A 81 -16.10 3.69 -15.48
N GLU A 82 -15.48 2.62 -15.97
CA GLU A 82 -15.90 1.94 -17.20
C GLU A 82 -16.99 0.88 -16.98
N ASN A 83 -17.11 0.34 -15.77
CA ASN A 83 -17.97 -0.83 -15.50
C ASN A 83 -19.12 -0.56 -14.54
N ASP A 84 -19.07 0.51 -13.74
CA ASP A 84 -20.18 0.89 -12.87
C ASP A 84 -21.11 1.88 -13.62
N PRO A 85 -22.39 1.49 -13.86
CA PRO A 85 -23.36 2.33 -14.55
C PRO A 85 -23.58 3.70 -13.88
N GLY A 86 -23.31 3.82 -12.57
CA GLY A 86 -23.40 5.07 -11.81
C GLY A 86 -22.46 6.16 -12.33
N PHE A 87 -21.38 5.79 -13.04
CA PHE A 87 -20.40 6.72 -13.60
C PHE A 87 -20.46 6.85 -15.13
N LYS A 88 -21.49 6.30 -15.79
CA LYS A 88 -21.60 6.31 -17.26
C LYS A 88 -21.47 7.70 -17.90
N ASN A 89 -21.94 8.74 -17.21
CA ASN A 89 -21.92 10.13 -17.68
C ASN A 89 -20.95 11.02 -16.87
N ALA A 90 -20.11 10.41 -16.03
CA ALA A 90 -19.12 11.13 -15.25
C ALA A 90 -18.04 11.73 -16.14
N ASP A 91 -17.51 12.90 -15.77
CA ASP A 91 -16.28 13.40 -16.37
C ASP A 91 -15.11 12.55 -15.87
N ARG A 92 -14.62 11.65 -16.74
CA ARG A 92 -13.51 10.75 -16.44
C ARG A 92 -12.25 11.50 -16.01
N ASN A 93 -11.98 12.68 -16.57
CA ASN A 93 -10.75 13.43 -16.28
C ASN A 93 -10.76 13.98 -14.84
N ASP A 94 -11.93 14.37 -14.33
CA ASP A 94 -12.07 14.82 -12.93
C ASP A 94 -11.67 13.71 -11.95
N TYR A 95 -12.23 12.51 -12.13
CA TYR A 95 -11.90 11.37 -11.28
C TYR A 95 -10.44 10.93 -11.40
N LEU A 96 -9.86 10.93 -12.61
CA LEU A 96 -8.45 10.58 -12.77
C LEU A 96 -7.53 11.61 -12.12
N THR A 97 -7.81 12.90 -12.28
CA THR A 97 -7.07 13.99 -11.62
C THR A 97 -7.16 13.87 -10.10
N LYS A 98 -8.36 13.60 -9.57
CA LYS A 98 -8.58 13.37 -8.14
C LYS A 98 -7.85 12.13 -7.64
N SER A 99 -7.81 11.06 -8.44
CA SER A 99 -7.08 9.83 -8.15
C SER A 99 -5.57 10.07 -8.09
N ASP A 100 -5.01 10.80 -9.05
CA ASP A 100 -3.59 11.20 -9.04
C ASP A 100 -3.23 12.03 -7.82
N HIS A 101 -4.07 12.99 -7.47
CA HIS A 101 -3.87 13.80 -6.27
C HIS A 101 -3.89 12.95 -4.98
N ILE A 102 -4.76 11.94 -4.89
CA ILE A 102 -4.76 10.99 -3.77
C ILE A 102 -3.42 10.25 -3.68
N PHE A 103 -2.92 9.72 -4.80
CA PHE A 103 -1.65 9.00 -4.85
C PHE A 103 -0.48 9.90 -4.42
N GLN A 104 -0.38 11.10 -5.00
CA GLN A 104 0.65 12.09 -4.67
C GLN A 104 0.59 12.53 -3.21
N LYS A 105 -0.62 12.70 -2.65
CA LYS A 105 -0.78 13.01 -1.23
C LYS A 105 -0.25 11.86 -0.36
N CYS A 106 -0.57 10.62 -0.72
CA CYS A 106 -0.06 9.45 0.01
C CYS A 106 1.45 9.31 -0.09
N ASP A 107 2.02 9.57 -1.27
CA ASP A 107 3.46 9.65 -1.47
C ASP A 107 4.10 10.65 -0.50
N ARG A 108 3.60 11.89 -0.47
CA ARG A 108 4.13 12.97 0.37
C ARG A 108 4.08 12.68 1.87
N VAL A 109 2.97 12.12 2.37
CA VAL A 109 2.82 11.87 3.82
C VAL A 109 3.59 10.65 4.33
N THR A 110 4.11 9.84 3.42
CA THR A 110 4.89 8.63 3.72
C THR A 110 6.32 8.68 3.17
N GLU A 111 6.71 9.82 2.58
CA GLU A 111 8.00 9.98 1.92
C GLU A 111 9.16 9.71 2.89
N PRO A 112 10.10 8.81 2.53
CA PRO A 112 11.37 8.73 3.23
C PRO A 112 12.24 9.93 2.84
N GLU A 113 13.31 10.16 3.59
CA GLU A 113 14.38 11.06 3.16
C GLU A 113 14.97 10.63 1.80
N ASN A 114 15.62 11.57 1.11
CA ASN A 114 16.11 11.36 -0.25
C ASN A 114 17.16 10.24 -0.38
N GLN A 115 17.38 9.78 -1.61
CA GLN A 115 18.31 8.69 -1.92
C GLN A 115 19.73 8.90 -1.37
N LYS A 116 20.26 10.15 -1.39
CA LYS A 116 21.59 10.46 -0.86
C LYS A 116 21.65 10.30 0.66
N PHE A 117 20.59 10.64 1.36
CA PHE A 117 20.47 10.40 2.80
C PHE A 117 20.42 8.89 3.08
N LEU A 118 19.54 8.17 2.39
CA LEU A 118 19.37 6.72 2.56
C LEU A 118 20.66 5.95 2.28
N ALA A 119 21.39 6.30 1.22
CA ALA A 119 22.66 5.67 0.88
C ALA A 119 23.70 5.78 2.01
N LYS A 120 23.78 6.95 2.67
CA LYS A 120 24.65 7.14 3.83
C LYS A 120 24.21 6.31 5.04
N CYS A 121 22.90 6.14 5.24
CA CYS A 121 22.40 5.28 6.30
C CYS A 121 22.77 3.81 6.06
N VAL A 122 22.59 3.33 4.83
CA VAL A 122 22.96 1.96 4.42
C VAL A 122 24.47 1.74 4.56
N GLU A 123 25.30 2.70 4.15
CA GLU A 123 26.75 2.64 4.31
C GLU A 123 27.15 2.56 5.81
N LYS A 124 26.54 3.41 6.65
CA LYS A 124 26.81 3.46 8.08
C LYS A 124 26.46 2.17 8.81
N ILE A 125 25.32 1.54 8.50
CA ILE A 125 24.91 0.29 9.12
C ILE A 125 25.63 -0.93 8.51
N GLY A 126 25.95 -0.88 7.22
CA GLY A 126 26.60 -1.96 6.47
C GLY A 126 25.70 -3.17 6.24
N ALA A 127 26.04 -3.97 5.22
CA ALA A 127 25.21 -5.10 4.76
C ALA A 127 24.91 -6.11 5.86
N ASP A 128 25.92 -6.61 6.59
CA ASP A 128 25.73 -7.66 7.60
C ASP A 128 24.74 -7.28 8.71
N CYS A 129 24.81 -6.04 9.20
CA CYS A 129 23.88 -5.56 10.23
C CYS A 129 22.54 -5.11 9.64
N GLY A 130 22.54 -4.55 8.42
CA GLY A 130 21.32 -4.25 7.68
C GLY A 130 20.48 -5.51 7.45
N ASP A 131 21.11 -6.62 7.11
CA ASP A 131 20.45 -7.91 6.93
C ASP A 131 19.87 -8.42 8.26
N GLN A 132 20.61 -8.34 9.38
CA GLN A 132 20.06 -8.72 10.69
C GLN A 132 18.83 -7.89 11.06
N VAL A 133 18.86 -6.58 10.80
CA VAL A 133 17.72 -5.68 11.07
C VAL A 133 16.55 -6.00 10.15
N TYR A 134 16.78 -6.15 8.83
CA TYR A 134 15.73 -6.53 7.87
C TYR A 134 15.07 -7.85 8.22
N ASN A 135 15.89 -8.83 8.60
CA ASN A 135 15.42 -10.15 8.99
C ASN A 135 14.65 -10.09 10.30
N ASN A 136 15.12 -9.36 11.30
CA ASN A 136 14.36 -9.19 12.54
C ASN A 136 13.04 -8.44 12.28
N LEU A 137 13.00 -7.46 11.37
CA LEU A 137 11.76 -6.75 10.99
C LEU A 137 10.74 -7.67 10.33
N THR A 138 11.14 -8.43 9.31
CA THR A 138 10.23 -9.16 8.41
C THR A 138 9.90 -10.58 8.85
N ARG A 139 10.73 -11.15 9.72
CA ARG A 139 10.60 -12.52 10.25
C ARG A 139 11.10 -12.56 11.69
N ASP A 140 11.13 -13.73 12.28
CA ASP A 140 11.77 -13.92 13.58
C ASP A 140 13.28 -14.09 13.39
N GLY A 141 14.02 -13.07 13.83
CA GLY A 141 15.48 -13.03 13.79
C GLY A 141 16.03 -12.37 15.04
N SER A 142 17.34 -12.29 15.17
CA SER A 142 18.01 -11.60 16.30
C SER A 142 19.06 -10.63 15.79
N ILE A 143 19.23 -9.52 16.49
CA ILE A 143 20.27 -8.55 16.21
C ILE A 143 21.38 -8.74 17.24
N THR A 144 22.59 -8.94 16.79
CA THR A 144 23.75 -9.08 17.68
C THR A 144 24.04 -7.76 18.41
N LYS A 145 24.65 -7.82 19.61
CA LYS A 145 25.06 -6.62 20.35
C LYS A 145 25.93 -5.67 19.51
N GLN A 146 26.81 -6.22 18.68
CA GLN A 146 27.65 -5.43 17.77
C GLN A 146 26.79 -4.68 16.73
N CYS A 147 25.78 -5.34 16.16
CA CYS A 147 24.88 -4.71 15.21
C CYS A 147 23.91 -3.73 15.88
N CYS A 148 23.45 -3.97 17.10
CA CYS A 148 22.70 -2.97 17.87
C CYS A 148 23.52 -1.71 18.07
N LYS A 149 24.79 -1.82 18.49
CA LYS A 149 25.68 -0.66 18.63
C LYS A 149 25.83 0.14 17.34
N LYS A 150 25.94 -0.58 16.21
CA LYS A 150 26.05 0.04 14.89
C LYS A 150 24.75 0.70 14.45
N LEU A 151 23.61 0.09 14.77
CA LEU A 151 22.28 0.63 14.50
C LEU A 151 22.03 1.94 15.27
N VAL A 152 22.28 1.94 16.59
CA VAL A 152 22.12 3.13 17.44
C VAL A 152 23.06 4.25 16.99
N LYS A 153 24.34 3.93 16.72
CA LYS A 153 25.29 4.90 16.14
C LYS A 153 24.87 5.46 14.78
N THR A 154 24.12 4.69 13.99
CA THR A 154 23.57 5.15 12.70
C THR A 154 22.46 6.18 12.92
N GLY A 155 21.73 6.05 14.04
CA GLY A 155 20.73 6.99 14.54
C GLY A 155 19.30 6.65 14.13
N GLU A 156 18.35 6.97 15.00
CA GLU A 156 16.92 6.68 14.83
C GLU A 156 16.38 7.20 13.50
N LYS A 157 16.77 8.43 13.13
CA LYS A 157 16.35 9.05 11.87
C LYS A 157 16.75 8.20 10.65
N CYS A 158 17.94 7.59 10.66
CA CYS A 158 18.35 6.70 9.58
C CYS A 158 17.53 5.40 9.57
N HIS A 159 17.38 4.76 10.74
CA HIS A 159 16.62 3.53 10.90
C HIS A 159 15.18 3.68 10.39
N THR A 160 14.47 4.70 10.88
CA THR A 160 13.08 4.99 10.50
C THR A 160 12.94 5.31 9.00
N ASN A 161 13.87 6.06 8.40
CA ASN A 161 13.77 6.38 6.97
C ASN A 161 14.09 5.19 6.06
N MET A 162 15.01 4.30 6.45
CA MET A 162 15.24 3.05 5.73
C MET A 162 13.98 2.16 5.78
N ALA A 163 13.33 2.07 6.94
CA ALA A 163 12.08 1.33 7.11
C ALA A 163 10.94 1.90 6.25
N LYS A 164 10.76 3.22 6.24
CA LYS A 164 9.79 3.92 5.36
C LYS A 164 10.05 3.64 3.87
N ALA A 165 11.31 3.66 3.45
CA ALA A 165 11.68 3.36 2.07
C ALA A 165 11.35 1.89 1.72
N LEU A 166 11.66 0.96 2.63
CA LEU A 166 11.41 -0.46 2.43
C LEU A 166 9.92 -0.80 2.36
N ILE A 167 9.11 -0.34 3.32
CA ILE A 167 7.68 -0.67 3.41
C ILE A 167 6.88 -0.16 2.21
N ARG A 168 7.39 0.84 1.47
CA ARG A 168 6.79 1.34 0.22
C ARG A 168 7.05 0.46 -1.00
N THR A 169 7.91 -0.55 -0.90
CA THR A 169 8.24 -1.43 -2.03
C THR A 169 7.13 -2.47 -2.28
N PRO A 170 6.93 -2.90 -3.54
CA PRO A 170 5.95 -3.95 -3.86
C PRO A 170 6.21 -5.28 -3.15
N ALA A 171 7.47 -5.59 -2.79
CA ALA A 171 7.83 -6.77 -2.04
C ALA A 171 7.20 -6.81 -0.63
N MET A 172 6.85 -5.65 -0.09
CA MET A 172 6.26 -5.49 1.23
C MET A 172 4.73 -5.41 1.20
N ALA A 173 4.07 -5.64 0.05
CA ALA A 173 2.62 -5.49 -0.10
C ALA A 173 1.79 -6.38 0.84
N ASN A 174 2.35 -7.51 1.29
CA ASN A 174 1.69 -8.44 2.20
C ASN A 174 1.99 -8.17 3.69
N ILE A 175 2.82 -7.17 3.99
CA ILE A 175 3.16 -6.78 5.36
C ILE A 175 2.22 -5.64 5.78
N ASP A 176 1.73 -5.69 7.03
CA ASP A 176 0.98 -4.59 7.63
C ASP A 176 1.93 -3.41 7.95
N PRO A 177 1.73 -2.23 7.33
CA PRO A 177 2.61 -1.08 7.51
C PRO A 177 2.67 -0.55 8.96
N ASP A 178 1.56 -0.54 9.69
CA ASP A 178 1.53 -0.06 11.07
C ASP A 178 2.30 -1.03 11.99
N GLU A 179 2.03 -2.33 11.90
CA GLU A 179 2.78 -3.36 12.65
C GLU A 179 4.28 -3.31 12.33
N PHE A 180 4.62 -3.15 11.05
CA PHE A 180 6.00 -3.07 10.61
C PHE A 180 6.73 -1.85 11.19
N LEU A 181 6.09 -0.67 11.19
CA LEU A 181 6.69 0.55 11.72
C LEU A 181 6.74 0.57 13.25
N GLU A 182 5.76 -0.03 13.92
CA GLU A 182 5.80 -0.24 15.38
C GLU A 182 6.97 -1.15 15.77
N LYS A 183 7.10 -2.29 15.08
CA LYS A 183 8.22 -3.22 15.27
C LYS A 183 9.55 -2.55 14.97
N ASN A 184 9.61 -1.70 13.93
CA ASN A 184 10.79 -0.91 13.61
C ASN A 184 11.22 -0.02 14.76
N GLN A 185 10.30 0.72 15.36
CA GLN A 185 10.62 1.56 16.52
C GLN A 185 11.11 0.71 17.69
N LYS A 186 10.38 -0.36 18.00
CA LYS A 186 10.73 -1.27 19.10
C LYS A 186 12.14 -1.83 18.98
N ILE A 187 12.57 -2.24 17.78
CA ILE A 187 13.93 -2.72 17.52
C ILE A 187 14.99 -1.68 17.89
N PHE A 188 14.73 -0.41 17.56
CA PHE A 188 15.66 0.67 17.87
C PHE A 188 15.76 0.88 19.38
N ASP A 189 14.61 1.02 20.04
CA ASP A 189 14.52 1.20 21.50
C ASP A 189 15.14 0.01 22.26
N ASP A 190 14.97 -1.21 21.77
CA ASP A 190 15.61 -2.41 22.32
C ASP A 190 17.14 -2.34 22.20
N CYS A 191 17.65 -1.93 21.04
CA CYS A 191 19.09 -1.77 20.84
C CYS A 191 19.68 -0.65 21.71
N GLU A 192 19.00 0.50 21.85
CA GLU A 192 19.43 1.59 22.73
C GLU A 192 19.56 1.15 24.20
N ARG A 193 18.65 0.30 24.68
CA ARG A 193 18.72 -0.24 26.05
C ARG A 193 19.84 -1.25 26.28
N THR A 194 20.49 -1.72 25.22
CA THR A 194 21.57 -2.73 25.29
C THR A 194 22.97 -2.16 25.08
N GLU A 195 23.10 -0.86 24.80
CA GLU A 195 24.38 -0.14 24.78
C GLU A 195 24.92 0.13 26.20
#